data_AF-A0A7C9PM38-F1
#
_entry.id   AF-A0A7C9PM38-F1
#
_cell.length_a   1.000
_cell.length_b   1.000
_cell.length_c   1.000
_cell.angle_alpha   90.00
_cell.angle_beta   90.00
_cell.angle_gamma   90.00
#
_symmetry.space_group_name_H-M   'P 1'
#
loop_
_entity.id
_entity.type
_entity.pdbx_description
1 polymer ?
#
loop_
_entity_poly.entity_id
_entity_poly.type
_entity_poly.pdbx_seq_one_letter_code
_entity_poly.pdbx_strand_id
1 'polypeptide(L)'
;MLHTVSNDKAGITHMATDRLSYPVNKPLGGLIFVLFWVIAIVAWSLVGLSSDHATRGFIADVGLVFAFTGLAAPFLTLRQLRFALIAAALGIILFAVFGFTGLTVFVYALRIAAIFLGVMAPVYKLVGGLRVLP
;
A
#
# COMPACT_ATOMS: atom_id res chain seq x y z
N MET A 1 35.89 31.15 40.05
CA MET A 1 36.03 30.68 38.66
C MET A 1 35.20 29.40 38.53
N LEU A 2 33.88 29.46 38.30
CA LEU A 2 33.19 29.70 37.02
C LEU A 2 33.62 28.74 35.89
N HIS A 3 32.70 27.80 35.60
CA HIS A 3 32.33 27.19 34.32
C HIS A 3 32.24 25.66 34.36
N THR A 4 31.15 25.13 34.93
CA THR A 4 30.59 23.87 34.47
C THR A 4 29.60 24.20 33.35
N VAL A 5 30.12 24.13 32.13
CA VAL A 5 29.40 24.34 30.88
C VAL A 5 28.21 23.38 30.78
N SER A 6 27.05 23.98 30.47
CA SER A 6 25.77 23.37 30.17
C SER A 6 25.90 22.09 29.32
N ASN A 7 25.33 21.00 29.82
CA ASN A 7 25.19 19.73 29.12
C ASN A 7 23.89 19.73 28.26
N ASP A 8 23.71 20.78 27.45
CA ASP A 8 22.53 21.00 26.58
C ASP A 8 22.46 20.04 25.38
N LYS A 9 23.50 19.24 25.12
CA LYS A 9 23.54 18.34 23.97
C LYS A 9 22.76 17.04 24.17
N ALA A 10 22.43 16.67 25.41
CA ALA A 10 21.65 15.47 25.69
C ALA A 10 20.12 15.66 25.46
N GLY A 11 19.63 16.90 25.50
CA GLY A 11 18.21 17.21 25.27
C GLY A 11 17.82 17.25 23.79
N ILE A 12 18.75 17.61 22.90
CA ILE A 12 18.47 17.77 21.46
C ILE A 12 18.46 16.41 20.74
N THR A 13 19.26 15.44 21.19
CA THR A 13 19.26 14.08 20.62
C THR A 13 17.99 13.29 20.94
N HIS A 14 17.29 13.61 22.03
CA HIS A 14 15.98 13.05 22.37
C HIS A 14 14.78 13.79 21.74
N MET A 15 14.94 15.02 21.25
CA MET A 15 13.88 15.67 20.45
C MET A 15 13.86 15.21 18.99
N ALA A 16 14.95 14.62 18.49
CA ALA A 16 15.00 14.02 17.15
C ALA A 16 14.32 12.64 17.07
N THR A 17 13.96 12.03 18.21
CA THR A 17 13.39 10.68 18.29
C THR A 17 11.88 10.57 18.06
N ASP A 18 11.16 11.68 17.91
CA ASP A 18 9.68 11.68 17.87
C ASP A 18 9.06 11.97 16.49
N ARG A 19 9.69 11.48 15.41
CA ARG A 19 8.92 11.12 14.21
C ARG A 19 8.24 9.78 14.48
N LEU A 20 7.30 9.77 15.42
CA LEU A 20 6.49 8.63 15.83
C LEU A 20 5.61 8.19 14.66
N SER A 21 6.21 7.45 13.72
CA SER A 21 5.48 6.65 12.77
C SER A 21 4.95 5.46 13.55
N TYR A 22 3.84 5.66 14.25
CA TYR A 22 3.19 4.59 15.00
C TYR A 22 2.95 3.43 14.04
N PRO A 23 3.43 2.21 14.35
CA PRO A 23 3.07 1.04 13.58
C PRO A 23 1.54 0.95 13.57
N VAL A 24 0.96 0.62 12.40
CA VAL A 24 -0.49 0.37 12.34
C VAL A 24 -0.80 -0.68 13.39
N ASN A 25 -1.74 -0.36 14.28
CA ASN A 25 -2.13 -1.28 15.34
C ASN A 25 -2.53 -2.61 14.67
N LYS A 26 -1.93 -3.74 15.08
CA LYS A 26 -2.11 -5.05 14.42
C LYS A 26 -3.56 -5.40 14.06
N PRO A 27 -4.58 -5.17 14.92
CA PRO A 27 -5.98 -5.41 14.56
C PRO A 27 -6.50 -4.48 13.45
N LEU A 28 -6.05 -3.23 13.42
CA LEU A 28 -6.46 -2.25 12.39
C LEU A 28 -5.93 -2.64 11.01
N GLY A 29 -4.69 -3.13 10.94
CA GLY A 29 -4.11 -3.63 9.68
C GLY A 29 -4.87 -4.82 9.11
N GLY A 30 -5.27 -5.77 9.98
CA GLY A 30 -6.12 -6.90 9.60
C GLY A 30 -7.52 -6.49 9.15
N LEU A 31 -8.15 -5.53 9.82
CA LEU A 31 -9.45 -5.01 9.42
C LEU A 31 -9.41 -4.34 8.03
N ILE A 32 -8.38 -3.54 7.77
CA ILE A 32 -8.16 -2.91 6.45
C ILE A 32 -7.95 -3.98 5.38
N PHE A 33 -7.15 -5.01 5.66
CA PHE A 33 -6.96 -6.14 4.76
C PHE A 33 -8.30 -6.78 4.38
N VAL A 34 -9.14 -7.12 5.36
CA VAL A 34 -10.44 -7.75 5.10
C VAL A 34 -11.36 -6.82 4.30
N LEU A 35 -11.47 -5.55 4.69
CA LEU A 35 -12.32 -4.59 3.99
C LEU A 35 -11.93 -4.43 2.52
N PHE A 36 -10.62 -4.32 2.23
CA PHE A 36 -10.12 -4.15 0.87
C PHE A 36 -10.34 -5.42 0.03
N TRP A 37 -10.22 -6.59 0.64
CA TRP A 37 -10.54 -7.86 -0.03
C TRP A 37 -12.02 -8.02 -0.31
N VAL A 38 -12.90 -7.61 0.61
CA VAL A 38 -14.35 -7.61 0.36
C VAL A 38 -14.68 -6.72 -0.84
N ILE A 39 -14.11 -5.52 -0.91
CA ILE A 39 -14.28 -4.62 -2.07
C ILE A 39 -13.78 -5.28 -3.35
N ALA A 40 -12.62 -5.96 -3.31
CA ALA A 40 -12.06 -6.64 -4.47
C ALA A 40 -12.95 -7.79 -4.96
N ILE A 41 -13.46 -8.62 -4.06
CA ILE A 41 -14.36 -9.74 -4.38
C ILE A 41 -15.67 -9.22 -4.98
N VAL A 42 -16.24 -8.15 -4.41
CA VAL A 42 -17.42 -7.51 -4.96
C VAL A 42 -17.14 -6.99 -6.37
N ALA A 43 -16.03 -6.26 -6.58
CA ALA A 43 -15.65 -5.77 -7.90
C ALA A 43 -15.52 -6.91 -8.92
N TRP A 44 -14.80 -7.99 -8.60
CA TRP A 44 -14.67 -9.14 -9.49
C TRP A 44 -16.00 -9.84 -9.78
N SER A 45 -16.92 -9.87 -8.83
CA SER A 45 -18.27 -10.40 -9.05
C SER A 45 -19.08 -9.55 -10.04
N LEU A 46 -18.81 -8.25 -10.11
CA LEU A 46 -19.48 -7.32 -11.04
C LEU A 46 -18.89 -7.37 -12.47
N VAL A 47 -17.72 -7.99 -12.68
CA VAL A 47 -17.07 -8.08 -14.01
C VAL A 47 -17.96 -8.79 -15.03
N GLY A 48 -18.83 -9.71 -14.60
CA GLY A 48 -19.74 -10.43 -15.49
C GLY A 48 -20.95 -9.62 -15.97
N LEU A 49 -21.25 -8.47 -15.34
CA LEU A 49 -22.47 -7.70 -15.60
C LEU A 49 -22.34 -6.72 -16.77
N SER A 50 -21.12 -6.34 -17.15
CA SER A 50 -20.88 -5.42 -18.26
C SER A 50 -20.73 -6.18 -19.58
N SER A 51 -21.37 -5.70 -20.65
CA SER A 51 -21.17 -6.18 -22.02
C SER A 51 -19.95 -5.56 -22.69
N ASP A 52 -19.51 -4.39 -22.25
CA ASP A 52 -18.34 -3.69 -22.79
C ASP A 52 -17.03 -4.26 -22.23
N HIS A 53 -16.12 -4.66 -23.12
CA HIS A 53 -14.82 -5.23 -22.80
C HIS A 53 -13.91 -4.27 -22.00
N ALA A 54 -13.94 -2.97 -22.30
CA ALA A 54 -13.09 -2.00 -21.60
C ALA A 54 -13.54 -1.83 -20.15
N THR A 55 -14.85 -1.69 -19.93
CA THR A 55 -15.45 -1.59 -18.60
C THR A 55 -15.21 -2.86 -17.77
N ARG A 56 -15.32 -4.06 -18.37
CA ARG A 56 -14.99 -5.33 -17.67
C ARG A 56 -13.54 -5.38 -17.21
N GLY A 57 -12.60 -4.98 -18.07
CA GLY A 57 -11.19 -4.91 -17.74
C GLY A 57 -10.93 -3.94 -16.59
N PHE A 58 -11.49 -2.74 -16.67
CA PHE A 58 -11.36 -1.73 -15.64
C PHE A 58 -11.89 -2.19 -14.27
N ILE A 59 -13.07 -2.82 -14.22
CA ILE A 59 -13.63 -3.36 -12.97
C ILE A 59 -12.70 -4.41 -12.37
N ALA A 60 -12.14 -5.30 -13.20
CA ALA A 60 -11.18 -6.30 -12.74
C ALA A 60 -9.89 -5.67 -12.18
N ASP A 61 -9.41 -4.60 -12.82
CA ASP A 61 -8.23 -3.85 -12.42
C ASP A 61 -8.44 -3.08 -11.11
N VAL A 62 -9.63 -2.52 -10.89
CA VAL A 62 -10.02 -1.93 -9.59
C VAL A 62 -9.95 -2.98 -8.49
N GLY A 63 -10.55 -4.16 -8.71
CA GLY A 63 -10.47 -5.26 -7.74
C GLY A 63 -9.03 -5.67 -7.43
N LEU A 64 -8.16 -5.69 -8.44
CA LEU A 64 -6.74 -5.98 -8.29
C LEU A 64 -6.03 -4.94 -7.41
N VAL A 65 -6.24 -3.64 -7.66
CA VAL A 65 -5.65 -2.57 -6.85
C VAL A 65 -6.07 -2.68 -5.39
N PHE A 66 -7.35 -2.92 -5.11
CA PHE A 66 -7.85 -3.08 -3.75
C PHE A 66 -7.27 -4.34 -3.07
N ALA A 67 -7.26 -5.49 -3.75
CA ALA A 67 -6.73 -6.73 -3.19
C ALA A 67 -5.25 -6.58 -2.77
N PHE A 68 -4.41 -6.01 -3.64
CA PHE A 68 -2.97 -5.88 -3.38
C PHE A 68 -2.63 -4.75 -2.41
N THR A 69 -3.40 -3.66 -2.41
CA THR A 69 -3.28 -2.61 -1.39
C THR A 69 -3.70 -3.14 -0.01
N GLY A 70 -4.79 -3.92 0.04
CA GLY A 70 -5.25 -4.61 1.23
C GLY A 70 -4.23 -5.61 1.76
N LEU A 71 -3.61 -6.40 0.88
CA LEU A 71 -2.54 -7.34 1.21
C LEU A 71 -1.35 -6.64 1.86
N ALA A 72 -0.97 -5.46 1.37
CA ALA A 72 0.14 -4.70 1.92
C ALA A 72 -0.20 -4.05 3.28
N ALA A 73 -1.46 -3.66 3.52
CA ALA A 73 -1.85 -2.84 4.66
C ALA A 73 -1.40 -3.34 6.05
N PRO A 74 -1.45 -4.64 6.41
CA PRO A 74 -0.96 -5.15 7.71
C PRO A 74 0.56 -5.01 7.93
N PHE A 75 1.30 -4.75 6.86
CA PHE A 75 2.76 -4.74 6.83
C PHE A 75 3.33 -3.31 6.79
N LEU A 76 2.46 -2.29 6.63
CA LEU A 76 2.85 -0.90 6.47
C LEU A 76 2.66 -0.09 7.77
N THR A 77 3.49 0.94 7.93
CA THR A 77 3.26 2.00 8.93
C THR A 77 2.13 2.94 8.48
N LEU A 78 1.56 3.74 9.39
CA LEU A 78 0.48 4.67 9.06
C LEU A 78 0.85 5.64 7.93
N ARG A 79 2.10 6.12 7.91
CA ARG A 79 2.62 6.99 6.84
C ARG A 79 2.70 6.26 5.50
N GLN A 80 3.24 5.04 5.49
CA GLN A 80 3.33 4.23 4.27
C GLN A 80 1.96 3.83 3.75
N LEU A 81 1.02 3.51 4.64
CA LEU A 81 -0.37 3.22 4.28
C LEU A 81 -1.02 4.41 3.58
N ARG A 82 -0.83 5.64 4.07
CA ARG A 82 -1.32 6.86 3.37
C ARG A 82 -0.77 6.96 1.95
N PHE A 83 0.53 6.75 1.76
CA PHE A 83 1.11 6.75 0.42
C PHE A 83 0.61 5.61 -0.46
N ALA A 84 0.41 4.41 0.11
CA ALA A 84 -0.16 3.28 -0.59
C ALA A 84 -1.59 3.56 -1.07
N LEU A 85 -2.43 4.22 -0.26
CA LEU A 85 -3.78 4.63 -0.65
C LEU A 85 -3.77 5.69 -1.76
N ILE A 86 -2.86 6.67 -1.69
CA ILE A 86 -2.70 7.67 -2.75
C ILE A 86 -2.24 7.00 -4.05
N ALA A 87 -1.27 6.10 -3.97
CA ALA A 87 -0.78 5.34 -5.11
C ALA A 87 -1.87 4.43 -5.71
N ALA A 88 -2.70 3.81 -4.87
CA ALA A 88 -3.85 3.01 -5.30
C ALA A 88 -4.87 3.88 -6.05
N ALA A 89 -5.21 5.06 -5.52
CA ALA A 89 -6.11 6.00 -6.19
C ALA A 89 -5.55 6.46 -7.55
N LEU A 90 -4.25 6.80 -7.61
CA LEU A 90 -3.57 7.13 -8.86
C LEU A 90 -3.57 5.94 -9.84
N GLY A 91 -3.33 4.73 -9.35
CA GLY A 91 -3.37 3.50 -10.15
C GLY A 91 -4.73 3.30 -10.80
N ILE A 92 -5.83 3.48 -10.06
CA ILE A 92 -7.20 3.39 -10.59
C ILE A 92 -7.41 4.43 -11.70
N ILE A 93 -6.97 5.67 -11.51
CA ILE A 93 -7.06 6.72 -12.54
C ILE A 93 -6.28 6.31 -13.79
N LEU A 94 -5.05 5.82 -13.64
CA LEU A 94 -4.23 5.34 -14.75
C LEU A 94 -4.88 4.16 -15.48
N PHE A 95 -5.46 3.20 -14.75
CA PHE A 95 -6.20 2.09 -15.34
C PHE A 95 -7.41 2.55 -16.15
N ALA A 96 -8.15 3.55 -15.67
CA ALA A 96 -9.24 4.14 -16.42
C ALA A 96 -8.71 4.77 -17.72
N VAL A 97 -7.71 5.66 -17.63
CA VAL A 97 -7.15 6.36 -18.79
C VAL A 97 -6.65 5.36 -19.83
N PHE A 98 -5.75 4.44 -19.47
CA PHE A 98 -5.16 3.52 -20.43
C PHE A 98 -6.12 2.44 -20.92
N GLY A 99 -7.07 2.02 -20.07
CA GLY A 99 -8.11 1.05 -20.42
C GLY A 99 -9.06 1.57 -21.48
N PHE A 100 -9.55 2.82 -21.33
CA PHE A 100 -10.48 3.42 -22.29
C PHE A 100 -9.81 3.94 -23.55
N THR A 101 -8.50 4.26 -23.53
CA THR A 101 -7.75 4.65 -24.73
C THR A 101 -7.23 3.45 -25.55
N GLY A 102 -7.49 2.22 -25.12
CA GLY A 102 -7.03 1.01 -25.82
C GLY A 102 -5.52 0.74 -25.70
N LEU A 103 -4.84 1.38 -24.74
CA LEU A 103 -3.40 1.23 -24.51
C LEU A 103 -3.10 -0.01 -23.67
N THR A 104 -3.40 -1.17 -24.23
CA THR A 104 -3.36 -2.48 -23.54
C THR A 104 -1.99 -2.80 -22.94
N VAL A 105 -0.90 -2.44 -23.60
CA VAL A 105 0.47 -2.66 -23.09
C VAL A 105 0.67 -1.96 -21.74
N PHE A 106 0.21 -0.72 -21.60
CA PHE A 106 0.33 0.04 -20.35
C PHE A 106 -0.59 -0.51 -19.26
N VAL A 107 -1.79 -0.99 -19.62
CA VAL A 107 -2.68 -1.69 -18.68
C VAL A 107 -2.02 -2.94 -18.12
N TYR A 108 -1.42 -3.79 -18.97
CA TYR A 108 -0.70 -4.98 -18.49
C TYR A 108 0.53 -4.64 -17.65
N ALA A 109 1.29 -3.61 -18.04
CA ALA A 109 2.41 -3.13 -17.23
C ALA A 109 1.94 -2.67 -15.84
N LEU A 110 0.82 -1.95 -15.75
CA LEU A 110 0.22 -1.52 -14.48
C LEU A 110 -0.28 -2.69 -13.64
N ARG A 111 -0.86 -3.73 -14.23
CA ARG A 111 -1.27 -4.96 -13.50
C ARG A 111 -0.08 -5.61 -12.82
N ILE A 112 1.00 -5.80 -13.58
CA ILE A 112 2.24 -6.39 -13.06
C ILE A 112 2.81 -5.51 -11.95
N ALA A 113 2.86 -4.19 -12.15
CA ALA A 113 3.33 -3.25 -11.15
C ALA A 113 2.49 -3.29 -9.86
N ALA A 114 1.17 -3.33 -9.95
CA ALA A 114 0.27 -3.39 -8.80
C ALA A 114 0.46 -4.68 -7.99
N ILE A 115 0.58 -5.83 -8.66
CA ILE A 115 0.89 -7.13 -8.01
C ILE A 115 2.24 -7.04 -7.31
N PHE A 116 3.26 -6.59 -8.03
CA PHE A 116 4.63 -6.52 -7.52
C PHE A 116 4.73 -5.62 -6.29
N LEU A 117 4.19 -4.40 -6.36
CA LEU A 117 4.21 -3.44 -5.26
C LEU A 117 3.42 -3.93 -4.03
N GLY A 118 2.27 -4.59 -4.24
CA GLY A 118 1.47 -5.15 -3.16
C GLY A 118 2.15 -6.31 -2.43
N VAL A 119 2.87 -7.16 -3.17
CA VAL A 119 3.58 -8.33 -2.62
C VAL A 119 4.91 -7.94 -1.96
N MET A 120 5.54 -6.84 -2.36
CA MET A 120 6.79 -6.38 -1.75
C MET A 120 6.66 -6.10 -0.24
N ALA A 121 5.53 -5.55 0.21
CA ALA A 121 5.32 -5.23 1.62
C ALA A 121 5.42 -6.47 2.55
N PRO A 122 4.71 -7.59 2.29
CA PRO A 122 4.92 -8.81 3.07
C PRO A 122 6.31 -9.43 2.85
N VAL A 123 6.86 -9.40 1.64
CA VAL A 123 8.20 -9.96 1.34
C VAL A 123 9.29 -9.28 2.17
N TYR A 124 9.30 -7.95 2.25
CA TYR A 124 10.28 -7.22 3.04
C TYR A 124 10.20 -7.55 4.54
N LYS A 125 9.00 -7.79 5.08
CA LYS A 125 8.83 -8.20 6.48
C LYS A 125 9.32 -9.62 6.72
N LEU A 126 9.08 -10.54 5.79
CA LEU A 126 9.55 -11.93 5.88
C LEU A 126 11.08 -12.02 5.80
N VAL A 127 11.71 -11.32 4.83
CA VAL A 127 13.17 -11.28 4.69
C VAL A 127 13.84 -10.56 5.87
N GLY A 128 13.24 -9.46 6.34
CA GLY A 128 13.70 -8.77 7.54
C GLY A 128 13.58 -9.60 8.81
N GLY A 129 12.57 -10.49 8.89
CA GLY A 129 12.38 -11.44 9.99
C GLY A 129 13.34 -12.63 9.95
N LEU A 130 13.68 -13.13 8.74
CA LEU A 130 14.65 -14.22 8.57
C LEU A 130 16.06 -13.87 9.05
N ARG A 131 16.44 -12.59 9.03
CA ARG A 131 17.74 -12.13 9.56
C ARG A 131 17.83 -12.17 11.09
N VAL A 132 16.71 -12.41 11.79
CA VAL A 132 16.62 -12.47 13.27
C VAL A 132 16.55 -13.92 13.77
N LEU A 133 16.53 -14.91 12.87
CA LEU A 133 16.67 -16.32 13.25
C LEU A 133 18.17 -16.68 13.16
N PRO A 134 18.84 -16.93 14.30
CA PRO A 134 20.25 -17.31 14.35
C PRO A 134 20.52 -18.68 13.73
#